data_AF-A0A1B8FVA6-F1
#
_entry.id   AF-A0A1B8FVA6-F1
#
_cell.length_a   1.000
_cell.length_b   1.000
_cell.length_c   1.000
_cell.angle_alpha   90.00
_cell.angle_beta   90.00
_cell.angle_gamma   90.00
#
_symmetry.space_group_name_H-M   'P 1'
#
loop_
_entity.id
_entity.type
_entity.pdbx_description
1 polymer ?
#
loop_
_entity_poly.entity_id
_entity_poly.type
_entity_poly.pdbx_seq_one_letter_code
_entity_poly.pdbx_strand_id
1 'polypeptide(L)'
;MASQPILATPPSKDAMLNSFLEIVRNNNAPLPLGRNKVVFAATDLEVEMPLLLNRPGAPLACKEPAAVQSSPDDLEPLCRDEWLKPDIRIGNQSFHNPEDIPGDCVHRCYHTRRLTVQNLDSLPLLNRVIQLRIFHEGAYSLDPANMRPVSICTPLELATRLPHLRELDCPWLWEQIPIAFTSQAMRRITRVWEGPWRDARVEFGRGVRHVMPLLPSSLTKVSLWFWRTNAYGHEDQAVQMPDLVGASLSSPSANEFQGMDPVSLGLRDLGSRLEELDVIALITPDIFHSSGDGLLWPRMLHLKVEFHPCAPNGSWYFSGPRGENPHATGFAIMREEHYPLESPEYDDETHALWDDEEDEYWGDEGIYEHYTPDMFRTRPIAERINPLLLAFASSLQRQKMPSLQDGELFTWLTWRPSKDRVQEYEGSDDAPPTSDMEDTVMFRWGVRYDAPKGDGNGKVTWQVGEDWRPEDEVIAAFEDLVGRKGENMEWKAFEFMEEREQDVEAFI
;
A
#
# COMPACT_ATOMS: atom_id res chain seq x y z
N MET A 1 7.93 -18.93 -2.54
CA MET A 1 8.78 -19.56 -1.49
C MET A 1 10.24 -19.22 -1.75
N ALA A 2 10.80 -18.31 -0.95
CA ALA A 2 12.21 -18.23 -0.56
C ALA A 2 12.32 -17.22 0.59
N SER A 3 11.75 -17.56 1.75
CA SER A 3 11.99 -16.85 3.01
C SER A 3 13.36 -17.28 3.54
N GLN A 4 14.32 -16.35 3.69
CA GLN A 4 15.55 -16.68 4.42
C GLN A 4 15.25 -16.74 5.93
N PRO A 5 15.54 -17.86 6.61
CA PRO A 5 15.47 -17.92 8.07
C PRO A 5 16.64 -17.10 8.65
N ILE A 6 16.32 -16.00 9.31
CA ILE A 6 17.31 -15.28 10.13
C ILE A 6 17.51 -16.10 11.41
N LEU A 7 18.61 -16.87 11.46
CA LEU A 7 19.12 -17.47 12.69
C LEU A 7 19.82 -16.37 13.50
N ALA A 8 19.07 -15.74 14.41
CA ALA A 8 19.66 -14.87 15.43
C ALA A 8 20.53 -15.69 16.38
N THR A 9 21.82 -15.34 16.49
CA THR A 9 22.70 -15.91 17.50
C THR A 9 22.38 -15.34 18.89
N PRO A 10 22.62 -16.12 19.96
CA PRO A 10 22.04 -15.88 21.29
C PRO A 10 22.29 -14.53 22.00
N PRO A 11 23.37 -13.75 21.78
CA PRO A 11 23.62 -12.61 22.68
C PRO A 11 22.75 -11.36 22.43
N SER A 12 22.20 -11.15 21.24
CA SER A 12 21.37 -9.95 20.93
C SER A 12 19.86 -10.20 21.01
N LYS A 13 19.44 -11.46 20.81
CA LYS A 13 18.04 -11.88 20.93
C LYS A 13 17.54 -11.71 22.35
N ASP A 14 18.37 -12.04 23.33
CA ASP A 14 18.02 -11.90 24.74
C ASP A 14 18.05 -10.44 25.20
N ALA A 15 18.91 -9.56 24.67
CA ALA A 15 18.97 -8.17 25.16
C ALA A 15 17.76 -7.31 24.72
N MET A 16 17.38 -7.34 23.44
CA MET A 16 16.24 -6.56 22.93
C MET A 16 14.90 -7.18 23.34
N LEU A 17 14.78 -8.50 23.25
CA LEU A 17 13.59 -9.20 23.72
C LEU A 17 13.49 -9.13 25.24
N ASN A 18 14.57 -9.18 26.03
CA ASN A 18 14.47 -8.95 27.47
C ASN A 18 14.19 -7.48 27.79
N SER A 19 14.73 -6.49 27.06
CA SER A 19 14.35 -5.08 27.28
C SER A 19 12.85 -4.86 27.02
N PHE A 20 12.34 -5.36 25.88
CA PHE A 20 10.92 -5.30 25.54
C PHE A 20 10.05 -6.15 26.50
N LEU A 21 10.46 -7.38 26.83
CA LEU A 21 9.75 -8.25 27.77
C LEU A 21 9.84 -7.74 29.21
N GLU A 22 10.89 -7.01 29.60
CA GLU A 22 11.03 -6.37 30.91
C GLU A 22 10.14 -5.13 30.99
N ILE A 23 10.04 -4.33 29.92
CA ILE A 23 9.04 -3.26 29.76
C ILE A 23 7.62 -3.85 29.86
N VAL A 24 7.33 -4.95 29.17
CA VAL A 24 6.02 -5.61 29.20
C VAL A 24 5.72 -6.28 30.54
N ARG A 25 6.70 -6.94 31.18
CA ARG A 25 6.54 -7.56 32.52
C ARG A 25 6.33 -6.49 33.59
N ASN A 26 7.03 -5.36 33.50
CA ASN A 26 6.83 -4.22 34.40
C ASN A 26 5.45 -3.56 34.20
N ASN A 27 4.89 -3.61 32.99
CA ASN A 27 3.55 -3.11 32.70
C ASN A 27 2.41 -4.08 33.07
N ASN A 28 2.67 -5.39 33.06
CA ASN A 28 1.66 -6.43 33.38
C ASN A 28 1.71 -6.92 34.85
N ALA A 29 2.71 -6.52 35.65
CA ALA A 29 2.80 -6.88 37.07
C ALA A 29 2.14 -5.81 37.98
N PRO A 30 1.40 -6.20 39.03
CA PRO A 30 1.04 -5.28 40.10
C PRO A 30 2.31 -4.88 40.87
N LEU A 31 2.75 -3.64 40.76
CA LEU A 31 3.85 -3.13 41.60
C LEU A 31 3.44 -3.16 43.09
N PRO A 32 4.37 -3.52 43.99
CA PRO A 32 4.11 -3.50 45.43
C PRO A 32 3.80 -2.07 45.90
N LEU A 33 2.91 -1.95 46.90
CA LEU A 33 2.52 -0.68 47.52
C LEU A 33 3.75 0.15 47.90
N GLY A 34 3.90 1.32 47.28
CA GLY A 34 4.89 2.33 47.66
C GLY A 34 5.90 2.77 46.60
N ARG A 35 5.85 2.27 45.36
CA ARG A 35 6.65 2.81 44.24
C ARG A 35 5.75 3.30 43.10
N ASN A 36 5.53 4.61 43.04
CA ASN A 36 4.61 5.27 42.10
C ASN A 36 5.30 5.97 40.90
N LYS A 37 6.57 5.68 40.62
CA LYS A 37 7.29 6.38 39.54
C LYS A 37 8.19 5.42 38.77
N VAL A 38 7.87 5.24 37.49
CA VAL A 38 8.74 4.67 36.47
C VAL A 38 8.67 5.62 35.28
N VAL A 39 9.82 6.05 34.78
CA VAL A 39 9.99 7.04 33.71
C VAL A 39 10.29 6.28 32.42
N PHE A 40 9.58 6.59 31.33
CA PHE A 40 9.93 6.14 29.98
C PHE A 40 9.63 7.21 28.94
N ALA A 41 10.55 7.34 27.97
CA ALA A 41 10.42 8.17 26.77
C ALA A 41 9.44 7.53 25.76
N ALA A 42 8.96 8.34 24.81
CA ALA A 42 8.38 7.83 23.56
C ALA A 42 9.29 6.73 23.01
N THR A 43 8.73 5.55 22.74
CA THR A 43 9.51 4.44 22.23
C THR A 43 9.56 4.57 20.71
N ASP A 44 10.52 5.34 20.21
CA ASP A 44 11.01 5.14 18.84
C ASP A 44 11.69 3.77 18.85
N LEU A 45 11.06 2.79 18.21
CA LEU A 45 11.70 1.50 17.96
C LEU A 45 12.58 1.66 16.71
N GLU A 46 13.68 2.40 16.83
CA GLU A 46 14.75 2.39 15.84
C GLU A 46 15.39 0.99 15.86
N VAL A 47 14.98 0.13 14.93
CA VAL A 47 15.64 -1.14 14.71
C VAL A 47 16.82 -0.90 13.78
N GLU A 48 17.91 -0.35 14.30
CA GLU A 48 19.21 -0.49 13.64
C GLU A 48 19.62 -1.96 13.73
N MET A 49 19.56 -2.68 12.62
CA MET A 49 20.10 -4.04 12.53
C MET A 49 21.61 -3.97 12.27
N PRO A 50 22.49 -4.40 13.21
CA PRO A 50 23.91 -4.46 12.93
C PRO A 50 24.21 -5.56 11.90
N LEU A 51 24.83 -5.13 10.80
CA LEU A 51 25.73 -5.84 9.88
C LEU A 51 25.77 -7.37 10.04
N LEU A 52 25.05 -8.08 9.16
CA LEU A 52 25.30 -9.50 8.90
C LEU A 52 26.26 -9.66 7.74
N LEU A 53 27.53 -9.40 7.97
CA LEU A 53 28.62 -10.05 7.23
C LEU A 53 29.69 -10.43 8.23
N ASN A 54 29.92 -11.73 8.41
CA ASN A 54 31.29 -12.21 8.54
C ASN A 54 31.44 -13.72 8.31
N ARG A 55 32.52 -14.05 7.60
CA ARG A 55 33.09 -15.39 7.40
C ARG A 55 33.44 -16.07 8.73
N PRO A 56 33.55 -17.41 8.76
CA PRO A 56 33.68 -18.16 10.00
C PRO A 56 35.09 -18.06 10.59
N GLY A 57 35.19 -17.64 11.86
CA GLY A 57 36.34 -17.95 12.71
C GLY A 57 37.23 -16.79 13.16
N ALA A 58 36.66 -15.77 13.82
CA ALA A 58 37.37 -15.02 14.86
C ALA A 58 36.33 -14.32 15.77
N PRO A 59 36.46 -14.38 17.11
CA PRO A 59 35.72 -13.47 17.97
C PRO A 59 36.43 -12.11 18.00
N LEU A 60 35.71 -10.98 18.08
CA LEU A 60 36.10 -9.84 18.94
C LEU A 60 35.09 -8.66 18.97
N ALA A 61 34.89 -8.20 20.21
CA ALA A 61 34.51 -6.90 20.80
C ALA A 61 33.53 -5.92 20.09
N CYS A 62 32.34 -5.78 20.69
CA CYS A 62 31.47 -4.60 20.50
C CYS A 62 32.02 -3.41 21.31
N LYS A 63 32.06 -2.21 20.72
CA LYS A 63 32.17 -0.92 21.43
C LYS A 63 30.81 -0.21 21.33
N GLU A 64 30.26 0.20 22.46
CA GLU A 64 29.09 1.08 22.55
C GLU A 64 29.41 2.48 21.99
N PRO A 65 28.51 3.11 21.21
CA PRO A 65 28.54 4.55 21.00
C PRO A 65 28.12 5.28 22.29
N ALA A 66 28.73 6.43 22.55
CA ALA A 66 28.41 7.24 23.73
C ALA A 66 26.99 7.81 23.61
N ALA A 67 26.15 7.51 24.60
CA ALA A 67 24.81 8.05 24.75
C ALA A 67 24.83 9.59 24.76
N VAL A 68 24.03 10.21 23.87
CA VAL A 68 23.61 11.60 24.03
C VAL A 68 22.68 11.63 25.24
N GLN A 69 23.18 12.11 26.38
CA GLN A 69 22.40 12.27 27.60
C GLN A 69 21.51 13.51 27.48
N SER A 70 20.24 13.32 27.13
CA SER A 70 19.18 14.28 27.45
C SER A 70 18.93 14.28 28.97
N SER A 71 18.72 15.46 29.54
CA SER A 71 18.53 15.67 30.98
C SER A 71 17.30 14.92 31.49
N PRO A 72 17.39 14.16 32.61
CA PRO A 72 16.27 13.40 33.16
C PRO A 72 15.14 14.26 33.78
N ASP A 73 15.28 15.58 33.83
CA ASP A 73 14.30 16.49 34.44
C ASP A 73 13.18 16.98 33.49
N ASP A 74 13.25 16.68 32.17
CA ASP A 74 12.26 17.16 31.18
C ASP A 74 11.20 16.10 30.78
N LEU A 75 11.11 14.95 31.49
CA LEU A 75 10.21 13.85 31.12
C LEU A 75 8.97 13.78 32.03
N GLU A 76 7.80 14.09 31.47
CA GLU A 76 6.51 13.93 32.15
C GLU A 76 6.12 12.44 32.29
N PRO A 77 5.71 11.96 33.48
CA PRO A 77 5.32 10.57 33.71
C PRO A 77 3.92 10.25 33.14
N LEU A 78 3.83 9.18 32.31
CA LEU A 78 2.56 8.63 31.82
C LEU A 78 1.71 8.07 32.98
N CYS A 79 0.41 8.38 32.96
CA CYS A 79 -0.52 7.95 33.99
C CYS A 79 -0.87 6.45 33.83
N ARG A 80 -1.18 5.80 34.96
CA ARG A 80 -1.54 4.36 35.00
C ARG A 80 -2.79 4.01 34.17
N ASP A 81 -3.57 5.02 33.81
CA ASP A 81 -4.85 4.90 33.12
C ASP A 81 -4.78 5.30 31.62
N GLU A 82 -3.60 5.63 31.09
CA GLU A 82 -3.47 6.07 29.70
C GLU A 82 -3.37 4.90 28.73
N TRP A 83 -4.11 4.99 27.63
CA TRP A 83 -4.04 4.02 26.54
C TRP A 83 -2.87 4.37 25.60
N LEU A 84 -2.22 3.34 25.08
CA LEU A 84 -1.05 3.44 24.21
C LEU A 84 -1.46 3.49 22.75
N LYS A 85 -0.70 4.28 21.98
CA LYS A 85 -0.80 4.44 20.54
C LYS A 85 0.59 4.29 19.90
N PRO A 86 1.17 3.07 19.88
CA PRO A 86 2.48 2.84 19.31
C PRO A 86 2.51 3.06 17.80
N ASP A 87 3.64 3.58 17.36
CA ASP A 87 4.02 3.75 15.96
C ASP A 87 5.17 2.80 15.64
N ILE A 88 5.09 2.09 14.51
CA ILE A 88 6.19 1.31 13.94
C ILE A 88 6.68 2.05 12.70
N ARG A 89 7.85 2.65 12.81
CA ARG A 89 8.52 3.35 11.73
C ARG A 89 9.46 2.41 11.01
N ILE A 90 9.25 2.25 9.71
CA ILE A 90 10.17 1.49 8.85
C ILE A 90 11.22 2.47 8.36
N GLY A 91 12.42 2.37 8.94
CA GLY A 91 13.56 3.20 8.58
C GLY A 91 14.29 2.71 7.33
N ASN A 92 15.32 3.48 6.96
CA ASN A 92 16.27 3.12 5.92
C ASN A 92 17.05 1.87 6.35
N GLN A 93 17.05 0.83 5.50
CA GLN A 93 17.69 -0.46 5.77
C GLN A 93 18.91 -0.70 4.89
N SER A 94 19.66 0.37 4.59
CA SER A 94 20.84 0.32 3.74
C SER A 94 21.84 -0.72 4.24
N PHE A 95 22.41 -1.48 3.29
CA PHE A 95 23.50 -2.43 3.54
C PHE A 95 24.88 -1.77 3.43
N HIS A 96 24.94 -0.43 3.50
CA HIS A 96 26.18 0.31 3.43
C HIS A 96 27.10 -0.11 4.58
N ASN A 97 28.25 -0.70 4.22
CA ASN A 97 29.32 -0.95 5.16
C ASN A 97 30.17 0.34 5.21
N PRO A 98 30.27 1.03 6.35
CA PRO A 98 31.02 2.29 6.44
C PRO A 98 32.53 2.13 6.19
N GLU A 99 33.04 0.89 6.06
CA GLU A 99 34.42 0.59 5.69
C GLU A 99 34.65 0.32 4.19
N ASP A 100 33.59 0.26 3.37
CA ASP A 100 33.73 0.04 1.91
C ASP A 100 34.01 1.38 1.17
N ILE A 101 34.98 1.33 0.26
CA ILE A 101 35.40 2.41 -0.67
C ILE A 101 34.18 2.93 -1.46
N PRO A 102 34.10 4.23 -1.87
CA PRO A 102 32.95 4.77 -2.59
C PRO A 102 32.65 3.93 -3.84
N GLY A 103 31.50 3.27 -3.79
CA GLY A 103 31.07 2.25 -4.75
C GLY A 103 29.88 1.50 -4.17
N ASP A 104 28.82 2.25 -3.86
CA ASP A 104 27.55 1.67 -3.43
C ASP A 104 27.02 0.77 -4.55
N CYS A 105 26.91 -0.53 -4.27
CA CYS A 105 26.25 -1.45 -5.20
C CYS A 105 24.74 -1.14 -5.19
N VAL A 106 24.29 -0.34 -6.16
CA VAL A 106 22.91 0.15 -6.32
C VAL A 106 21.88 -0.99 -6.35
N HIS A 107 22.27 -2.20 -6.81
CA HIS A 107 21.45 -3.41 -6.72
C HIS A 107 20.94 -3.70 -5.31
N ARG A 108 21.69 -3.30 -4.28
CA ARG A 108 21.33 -3.55 -2.88
C ARG A 108 20.43 -2.47 -2.30
N CYS A 109 20.21 -1.37 -2.99
CA CYS A 109 19.31 -0.32 -2.54
C CYS A 109 17.85 -0.74 -2.75
N TYR A 110 17.51 -1.43 -3.83
CA TYR A 110 16.12 -1.76 -4.12
C TYR A 110 15.77 -3.18 -3.68
N HIS A 111 14.94 -3.29 -2.65
CA HIS A 111 14.63 -4.59 -2.04
C HIS A 111 13.31 -5.18 -2.54
N THR A 112 13.40 -6.41 -3.00
CA THR A 112 12.25 -7.21 -3.42
C THR A 112 11.70 -8.08 -2.29
N ARG A 113 12.47 -8.22 -1.21
CA ARG A 113 12.15 -9.06 -0.04
C ARG A 113 11.33 -8.27 0.99
N ARG A 114 10.25 -8.90 1.46
CA ARG A 114 9.32 -8.31 2.42
C ARG A 114 9.70 -8.61 3.87
N LEU A 115 9.52 -7.63 4.75
CA LEU A 115 9.61 -7.77 6.19
C LEU A 115 8.39 -8.52 6.71
N THR A 116 8.62 -9.52 7.56
CA THR A 116 7.58 -10.33 8.19
C THR A 116 7.87 -10.50 9.67
N VAL A 117 6.84 -10.65 10.49
CA VAL A 117 7.01 -10.98 11.91
C VAL A 117 7.33 -12.45 12.08
N GLN A 118 8.45 -12.76 12.72
CA GLN A 118 8.78 -14.14 13.08
C GLN A 118 8.18 -14.51 14.44
N ASN A 119 7.72 -15.76 14.57
CA ASN A 119 7.21 -16.32 15.83
C ASN A 119 6.13 -15.44 16.47
N LEU A 120 5.09 -15.09 15.72
CA LEU A 120 3.99 -14.23 16.17
C LEU A 120 3.44 -14.64 17.54
N ASP A 121 3.27 -15.93 17.78
CA ASP A 121 2.77 -16.49 19.04
C ASP A 121 3.66 -16.21 20.26
N SER A 122 4.95 -15.93 20.04
CA SER A 122 5.90 -15.60 21.09
C SER A 122 5.85 -14.13 21.51
N LEU A 123 5.21 -13.26 20.72
CA LEU A 123 5.03 -11.86 21.08
C LEU A 123 4.08 -11.73 22.28
N PRO A 124 4.37 -10.86 23.25
CA PRO A 124 3.46 -10.63 24.37
C PRO A 124 2.14 -10.01 23.92
N LEU A 125 1.09 -10.25 24.70
CA LEU A 125 -0.16 -9.52 24.56
C LEU A 125 0.00 -8.12 25.17
N LEU A 126 -0.28 -7.08 24.39
CA LEU A 126 -0.22 -5.69 24.84
C LEU A 126 -1.64 -5.18 25.09
N ASN A 127 -2.09 -5.26 26.35
CA ASN A 127 -3.49 -4.97 26.71
C ASN A 127 -3.84 -3.46 26.74
N ARG A 128 -2.85 -2.57 26.64
CA ARG A 128 -3.10 -1.12 26.73
C ARG A 128 -3.05 -0.42 25.38
N VAL A 129 -2.84 -1.15 24.29
CA VAL A 129 -2.76 -0.57 22.94
C VAL A 129 -4.17 -0.43 22.35
N ILE A 130 -4.55 0.79 21.99
CA ILE A 130 -5.84 1.10 21.34
C ILE A 130 -5.70 1.49 19.88
N GLN A 131 -4.50 1.91 19.47
CA GLN A 131 -4.19 2.29 18.10
C GLN A 131 -2.80 1.74 17.76
N LEU A 132 -2.63 1.21 16.56
CA LEU A 132 -1.33 0.82 16.03
C LEU A 132 -1.17 1.50 14.68
N ARG A 133 -0.04 2.18 14.48
CA ARG A 133 0.31 2.76 13.19
C ARG A 133 1.60 2.16 12.65
N ILE A 134 1.65 1.89 11.35
CA ILE A 134 2.84 1.38 10.68
C ILE A 134 3.10 2.21 9.43
N PHE A 135 4.24 2.92 9.38
CA PHE A 135 4.55 3.84 8.29
C PHE A 135 6.06 3.95 8.05
N HIS A 136 6.43 4.63 6.97
CA HIS A 136 7.83 4.87 6.60
C HIS A 136 8.41 6.08 7.33
N GLU A 137 9.62 5.96 7.89
CA GLU A 137 10.30 7.00 8.66
C GLU A 137 10.67 8.24 7.80
N GLY A 138 10.99 8.02 6.53
CA GLY A 138 11.33 9.08 5.58
C GLY A 138 10.09 9.59 4.83
N ALA A 139 9.11 10.15 5.55
CA ALA A 139 7.88 10.70 4.96
C ALA A 139 8.13 11.73 3.83
N TYR A 140 9.34 12.26 3.66
CA TYR A 140 9.68 13.22 2.61
C TYR A 140 10.55 12.64 1.47
N SER A 141 11.09 11.43 1.59
CA SER A 141 11.85 10.82 0.50
C SER A 141 10.90 10.15 -0.49
N LEU A 142 11.03 10.51 -1.77
CA LEU A 142 10.34 9.85 -2.88
C LEU A 142 11.10 8.61 -3.37
N ASP A 143 12.37 8.46 -3.00
CA ASP A 143 13.22 7.37 -3.48
C ASP A 143 12.94 6.07 -2.71
N PRO A 144 12.54 4.98 -3.40
CA PRO A 144 12.38 3.67 -2.79
C PRO A 144 13.69 3.00 -2.35
N ALA A 145 14.85 3.65 -2.58
CA ALA A 145 16.15 3.14 -2.20
C ALA A 145 16.29 2.86 -0.70
N ASN A 146 16.93 1.73 -0.43
CA ASN A 146 17.22 1.15 0.87
C ASN A 146 15.98 0.83 1.72
N MET A 147 14.79 0.80 1.11
CA MET A 147 13.55 0.50 1.79
C MET A 147 13.16 -0.95 1.58
N ARG A 148 12.80 -1.66 2.65
CA ARG A 148 12.21 -2.99 2.54
C ARG A 148 10.69 -2.92 2.73
N PRO A 149 9.90 -3.44 1.78
CA PRO A 149 8.45 -3.49 1.94
C PRO A 149 8.08 -4.33 3.16
N VAL A 150 7.02 -3.94 3.87
CA VAL A 150 6.38 -4.80 4.87
C VAL A 150 5.46 -5.78 4.16
N SER A 151 5.41 -7.04 4.60
CA SER A 151 4.40 -7.96 4.11
C SER A 151 3.01 -7.42 4.46
N ILE A 152 2.13 -7.35 3.46
CA ILE A 152 0.80 -6.76 3.57
C ILE A 152 -0.11 -7.45 4.62
N CYS A 153 0.24 -8.67 5.08
CA CYS A 153 -0.45 -9.39 6.16
C CYS A 153 0.08 -9.02 7.56
N THR A 154 1.34 -8.60 7.68
CA THR A 154 2.00 -8.35 8.96
C THR A 154 1.27 -7.38 9.90
N PRO A 155 0.67 -6.27 9.43
CA PRO A 155 -0.11 -5.40 10.32
C PRO A 155 -1.28 -6.13 11.02
N LEU A 156 -1.99 -6.99 10.28
CA LEU A 156 -3.12 -7.75 10.81
C LEU A 156 -2.65 -8.86 11.76
N GLU A 157 -1.51 -9.49 11.46
CA GLU A 157 -0.86 -10.44 12.36
C GLU A 157 -0.52 -9.79 13.71
N LEU A 158 0.10 -8.61 13.69
CA LEU A 158 0.42 -7.85 14.90
C LEU A 158 -0.85 -7.50 15.69
N ALA A 159 -1.92 -7.09 15.00
CA ALA A 159 -3.20 -6.77 15.64
C ALA A 159 -3.78 -7.93 16.47
N THR A 160 -3.49 -9.20 16.13
CA THR A 160 -3.91 -10.36 16.95
C THR A 160 -3.30 -10.38 18.35
N ARG A 161 -2.21 -9.62 18.57
CA ARG A 161 -1.51 -9.52 19.86
C ARG A 161 -1.92 -8.28 20.67
N LEU A 162 -2.92 -7.54 20.21
CA LEU A 162 -3.36 -6.25 20.78
C LEU A 162 -4.85 -6.32 21.16
N PRO A 163 -5.24 -6.95 22.29
CA PRO A 163 -6.65 -7.30 22.57
C PRO A 163 -7.65 -6.13 22.64
N HIS A 164 -7.15 -4.91 22.85
CA HIS A 164 -7.94 -3.68 22.98
C HIS A 164 -7.77 -2.71 21.80
N LEU A 165 -7.11 -3.16 20.72
CA LEU A 165 -6.89 -2.37 19.52
C LEU A 165 -8.23 -1.98 18.89
N ARG A 166 -8.42 -0.69 18.65
CA ARG A 166 -9.59 -0.10 18.00
C ARG A 166 -9.30 0.38 16.59
N GLU A 167 -8.07 0.84 16.37
CA GLU A 167 -7.65 1.52 15.16
C GLU A 167 -6.33 0.91 14.66
N LEU A 168 -6.31 0.47 13.41
CA LEU A 168 -5.09 0.03 12.73
C LEU A 168 -4.87 0.94 11.52
N ASP A 169 -3.77 1.69 11.54
CA ASP A 169 -3.44 2.62 10.48
C ASP A 169 -2.14 2.22 9.79
N CYS A 170 -2.21 1.96 8.50
CA CYS A 170 -1.08 1.54 7.68
C CYS A 170 -1.08 2.36 6.39
N PRO A 171 -0.63 3.63 6.44
CA PRO A 171 -0.59 4.52 5.29
C PRO A 171 0.49 4.12 4.26
N TRP A 172 1.09 2.94 4.41
CA TRP A 172 2.21 2.48 3.61
C TRP A 172 2.47 0.96 3.72
N LEU A 173 1.91 0.16 2.80
CA LEU A 173 2.14 -1.30 2.70
C LEU A 173 2.97 -1.73 1.47
N TRP A 174 3.36 -0.76 0.63
CA TRP A 174 4.34 -0.87 -0.46
C TRP A 174 4.12 -1.98 -1.50
N GLU A 175 2.95 -1.95 -2.11
CA GLU A 175 2.66 -2.51 -3.42
C GLU A 175 3.14 -1.53 -4.52
N GLN A 176 4.41 -1.64 -4.90
CA GLN A 176 5.07 -0.73 -5.84
C GLN A 176 4.69 -1.04 -7.30
N ILE A 177 4.32 0.00 -8.05
CA ILE A 177 4.12 -0.07 -9.51
C ILE A 177 5.48 0.17 -10.22
N PRO A 178 5.77 -0.50 -11.36
CA PRO A 178 7.02 -0.29 -12.09
C PRO A 178 7.28 1.18 -12.43
N ILE A 179 8.51 1.63 -12.17
CA ILE A 179 8.96 3.01 -12.41
C ILE A 179 9.50 3.13 -13.85
N ALA A 180 9.14 4.22 -14.52
CA ALA A 180 9.49 4.54 -15.90
C ALA A 180 10.93 5.11 -16.06
N PHE A 181 11.92 4.43 -15.50
CA PHE A 181 13.33 4.81 -15.72
C PHE A 181 13.71 4.68 -17.19
N THR A 182 14.48 5.64 -17.72
CA THR A 182 15.06 5.56 -19.07
C THR A 182 16.17 4.51 -19.15
N SER A 183 17.00 4.45 -18.11
CA SER A 183 18.10 3.50 -17.94
C SER A 183 17.60 2.06 -17.90
N GLN A 184 18.23 1.18 -18.67
CA GLN A 184 17.96 -0.25 -18.63
C GLN A 184 18.46 -0.86 -17.32
N ALA A 185 19.62 -0.43 -16.82
CA ALA A 185 20.16 -0.89 -15.55
C ALA A 185 19.20 -0.57 -14.40
N MET A 186 18.70 0.66 -14.31
CA MET A 186 17.72 1.08 -13.30
C MET A 186 16.41 0.30 -13.39
N ARG A 187 15.88 0.04 -14.59
CA ARG A 187 14.68 -0.81 -14.75
C ARG A 187 14.91 -2.24 -14.25
N ARG A 188 16.12 -2.80 -14.40
CA ARG A 188 16.47 -4.13 -13.86
C ARG A 188 16.62 -4.10 -12.34
N ILE A 189 17.32 -3.09 -11.81
CA ILE A 189 17.58 -2.91 -10.38
C ILE A 189 16.27 -2.70 -9.61
N THR A 190 15.40 -1.82 -10.11
CA THR A 190 14.14 -1.45 -9.45
C THR A 190 12.97 -2.37 -9.82
N ARG A 191 13.24 -3.46 -10.55
CA ARG A 191 12.21 -4.38 -11.03
C ARG A 191 11.37 -4.93 -9.88
N VAL A 192 10.07 -4.66 -9.95
CA VAL A 192 9.07 -5.31 -9.11
C VAL A 192 8.78 -6.69 -9.71
N TRP A 193 9.33 -7.73 -9.10
CA TRP A 193 9.16 -9.10 -9.60
C TRP A 193 7.71 -9.56 -9.49
N GLU A 194 7.16 -10.02 -10.61
CA GLU A 194 5.73 -10.27 -10.76
C GLU A 194 5.28 -11.49 -9.94
N GLY A 195 6.13 -12.53 -9.87
CA GLY A 195 5.88 -13.73 -9.08
C GLY A 195 5.68 -13.44 -7.58
N PRO A 196 6.68 -12.87 -6.90
CA PRO A 196 6.54 -12.45 -5.50
C PRO A 196 5.40 -11.45 -5.26
N TRP A 197 5.12 -10.57 -6.22
CA TRP A 197 4.01 -9.63 -6.12
C TRP A 197 2.65 -10.35 -6.09
N ARG A 198 2.39 -11.25 -7.05
CA ARG A 198 1.20 -12.11 -7.06
C ARG A 198 1.10 -12.94 -5.78
N ASP A 199 2.20 -13.56 -5.37
CA ASP A 199 2.24 -14.44 -4.19
C ASP A 199 1.88 -13.66 -2.91
N ALA A 200 2.36 -12.41 -2.76
CA ALA A 200 1.99 -11.56 -1.62
C ALA A 200 0.48 -11.28 -1.56
N ARG A 201 -0.17 -11.03 -2.69
CA ARG A 201 -1.64 -10.83 -2.76
C ARG A 201 -2.38 -12.09 -2.33
N VAL A 202 -1.96 -13.26 -2.81
CA VAL A 202 -2.50 -14.57 -2.40
C VAL A 202 -2.31 -14.80 -0.89
N GLU A 203 -1.12 -14.50 -0.38
CA GLU A 203 -0.80 -14.60 1.06
C GLU A 203 -1.69 -13.71 1.90
N PHE A 204 -1.99 -12.49 1.45
CA PHE A 204 -2.94 -11.61 2.15
C PHE A 204 -4.34 -12.21 2.24
N GLY A 205 -4.90 -12.69 1.12
CA GLY A 205 -6.23 -13.30 1.11
C GLY A 205 -6.33 -14.49 2.08
N ARG A 206 -5.29 -15.34 2.14
CA ARG A 206 -5.19 -16.44 3.11
C ARG A 206 -5.00 -15.93 4.53
N GLY A 207 -4.09 -14.98 4.70
CA GLY A 207 -3.71 -14.40 5.98
C GLY A 207 -4.89 -13.76 6.68
N VAL A 208 -5.67 -12.94 5.98
CA VAL A 208 -6.90 -12.32 6.50
C VAL A 208 -7.87 -13.39 7.03
N ARG A 209 -8.15 -14.44 6.26
CA ARG A 209 -9.03 -15.54 6.70
C ARG A 209 -8.50 -16.26 7.93
N HIS A 210 -7.18 -16.43 8.01
CA HIS A 210 -6.52 -17.08 9.14
C HIS A 210 -6.57 -16.23 10.42
N VAL A 211 -6.26 -14.93 10.31
CA VAL A 211 -6.20 -14.02 11.48
C VAL A 211 -7.59 -13.50 11.89
N MET A 212 -8.60 -13.56 11.01
CA MET A 212 -9.95 -13.05 11.29
C MET A 212 -10.48 -13.48 12.66
N PRO A 213 -10.47 -14.78 13.04
CA PRO A 213 -11.00 -15.22 14.33
C PRO A 213 -10.18 -14.76 15.54
N LEU A 214 -8.93 -14.33 15.32
CA LEU A 214 -7.95 -13.93 16.34
C LEU A 214 -7.90 -12.41 16.53
N LEU A 215 -8.36 -11.64 15.54
CA LEU A 215 -8.42 -10.20 15.62
C LEU A 215 -9.36 -9.74 16.75
N PRO A 216 -8.99 -8.70 17.50
CA PRO A 216 -9.77 -8.22 18.63
C PRO A 216 -11.13 -7.68 18.16
N SER A 217 -12.19 -8.01 18.89
CA SER A 217 -13.55 -7.53 18.59
C SER A 217 -13.73 -6.02 18.79
N SER A 218 -12.75 -5.36 19.41
CA SER A 218 -12.70 -3.92 19.59
C SER A 218 -12.17 -3.16 18.37
N LEU A 219 -11.56 -3.85 17.39
CA LEU A 219 -11.05 -3.25 16.15
C LEU A 219 -12.23 -2.83 15.27
N THR A 220 -12.42 -1.52 15.14
CA THR A 220 -13.52 -0.95 14.36
C THR A 220 -13.05 -0.09 13.20
N LYS A 221 -11.81 0.41 13.22
CA LYS A 221 -11.26 1.27 12.17
C LYS A 221 -9.98 0.69 11.58
N VAL A 222 -9.92 0.65 10.26
CA VAL A 222 -8.73 0.16 9.55
C VAL A 222 -8.46 1.05 8.34
N SER A 223 -7.21 1.53 8.24
CA SER A 223 -6.65 2.18 7.06
C SER A 223 -5.54 1.33 6.48
N LEU A 224 -5.67 0.87 5.23
CA LEU A 224 -4.65 0.06 4.53
C LEU A 224 -4.33 0.70 3.18
N TRP A 225 -3.20 1.39 3.11
CA TRP A 225 -2.75 2.04 1.88
C TRP A 225 -1.61 1.24 1.28
N PHE A 226 -1.89 0.59 0.15
CA PHE A 226 -0.94 -0.29 -0.51
C PHE A 226 0.16 0.50 -1.23
N TRP A 227 -0.07 1.77 -1.58
CA TRP A 227 0.99 2.68 -2.02
C TRP A 227 0.81 4.04 -1.37
N ARG A 228 1.87 4.85 -1.43
CA ARG A 228 1.83 6.23 -0.99
C ARG A 228 1.03 7.07 -1.97
N THR A 229 0.25 8.01 -1.45
CA THR A 229 -0.42 9.07 -2.21
C THR A 229 0.63 10.01 -2.83
N ASN A 230 1.25 9.57 -3.93
CA ASN A 230 2.32 10.32 -4.57
C ASN A 230 1.75 11.53 -5.31
N ALA A 231 2.41 12.67 -5.14
CA ALA A 231 2.17 13.90 -5.88
C ALA A 231 2.65 13.82 -7.34
N TYR A 232 3.64 12.96 -7.62
CA TYR A 232 4.28 12.85 -8.93
C TYR A 232 4.22 11.41 -9.43
N GLY A 233 3.45 11.15 -10.49
CA GLY A 233 3.43 9.83 -11.09
C GLY A 233 4.71 9.56 -11.90
N HIS A 234 5.40 8.45 -11.60
CA HIS A 234 6.55 7.95 -12.35
C HIS A 234 6.22 6.66 -13.09
N GLU A 235 4.94 6.38 -13.29
CA GLU A 235 4.45 5.14 -13.90
C GLU A 235 4.52 5.22 -15.43
N ASP A 236 4.81 4.08 -16.05
CA ASP A 236 4.62 3.89 -17.48
C ASP A 236 3.33 3.10 -17.72
N GLN A 237 2.26 3.80 -18.11
CA GLN A 237 0.95 3.18 -18.37
C GLN A 237 0.87 2.55 -19.78
N ALA A 238 1.90 2.70 -20.60
CA ALA A 238 2.01 2.06 -21.91
C ALA A 238 2.57 0.64 -21.83
N VAL A 239 3.26 0.28 -20.73
CA VAL A 239 3.79 -1.06 -20.50
C VAL A 239 2.67 -2.05 -20.14
N GLN A 240 2.82 -3.29 -20.59
CA GLN A 240 1.91 -4.38 -20.23
C GLN A 240 2.08 -4.74 -18.75
N MET A 241 0.98 -4.75 -18.00
CA MET A 241 0.97 -5.16 -16.58
C MET A 241 0.82 -6.68 -16.43
N PRO A 242 1.34 -7.29 -15.35
CA PRO A 242 1.13 -8.71 -15.08
C PRO A 242 -0.30 -9.02 -14.62
N ASP A 243 -0.75 -10.25 -14.87
CA ASP A 243 -1.92 -10.83 -14.22
C ASP A 243 -1.55 -11.37 -12.84
N LEU A 244 -1.93 -10.63 -11.79
CA LEU A 244 -1.70 -10.94 -10.38
C LEU A 244 -2.83 -11.77 -9.74
N VAL A 245 -3.85 -12.16 -10.51
CA VAL A 245 -4.98 -12.98 -10.05
C VAL A 245 -4.94 -14.39 -10.65
N GLY A 246 -4.35 -14.52 -11.84
CA GLY A 246 -4.20 -15.78 -12.57
C GLY A 246 -3.54 -16.91 -11.77
N ALA A 247 -3.87 -18.15 -12.15
CA ALA A 247 -3.41 -19.36 -11.45
C ALA A 247 -1.87 -19.42 -11.38
N SER A 248 -1.35 -19.78 -10.20
CA SER A 248 0.08 -19.96 -9.97
C SER A 248 0.60 -21.28 -10.58
N LEU A 249 1.82 -21.24 -11.12
CA LEU A 249 2.54 -22.41 -11.62
C LEU A 249 2.69 -23.53 -10.58
N SER A 250 2.80 -23.18 -9.30
CA SER A 250 3.00 -24.14 -8.22
C SER A 250 1.71 -24.86 -7.80
N SER A 251 0.54 -24.43 -8.28
CA SER A 251 -0.73 -25.17 -8.11
C SER A 251 -1.78 -24.81 -9.18
N PRO A 252 -1.67 -25.38 -10.39
CA PRO A 252 -2.61 -25.14 -11.49
C PRO A 252 -4.04 -25.64 -11.22
N SER A 253 -4.19 -26.60 -10.30
CA SER A 253 -5.48 -27.20 -9.91
C SER A 253 -6.20 -26.48 -8.76
N ALA A 254 -5.53 -25.52 -8.11
CA ALA A 254 -6.06 -24.76 -6.98
C ALA A 254 -6.14 -23.29 -7.37
N ASN A 255 -7.07 -22.94 -8.27
CA ASN A 255 -7.56 -21.58 -8.30
C ASN A 255 -8.41 -21.36 -7.04
N GLU A 256 -7.75 -21.28 -5.88
CA GLU A 256 -8.36 -21.20 -4.54
C GLU A 256 -9.36 -20.05 -4.45
N PHE A 257 -9.10 -18.98 -5.20
CA PHE A 257 -9.94 -17.80 -5.27
C PHE A 257 -10.82 -17.78 -6.52
N GLN A 258 -10.86 -18.86 -7.31
CA GLN A 258 -11.74 -19.04 -8.48
C GLN A 258 -11.64 -17.90 -9.52
N GLY A 259 -10.47 -17.26 -9.63
CA GLY A 259 -10.23 -16.14 -10.53
C GLY A 259 -10.67 -14.79 -9.97
N MET A 260 -11.10 -14.75 -8.70
CA MET A 260 -11.35 -13.52 -7.95
C MET A 260 -10.06 -13.00 -7.32
N ASP A 261 -9.97 -11.69 -7.12
CA ASP A 261 -8.80 -11.07 -6.54
C ASP A 261 -8.65 -11.36 -5.02
N PRO A 262 -7.55 -12.01 -4.58
CA PRO A 262 -7.35 -12.36 -3.18
C PRO A 262 -7.36 -11.17 -2.21
N VAL A 263 -6.85 -10.01 -2.63
CA VAL A 263 -6.82 -8.80 -1.79
C VAL A 263 -8.21 -8.22 -1.66
N SER A 264 -8.95 -8.05 -2.75
CA SER A 264 -10.36 -7.62 -2.74
C SER A 264 -11.21 -8.51 -1.83
N LEU A 265 -11.04 -9.84 -1.92
CA LEU A 265 -11.75 -10.79 -1.04
C LEU A 265 -11.33 -10.65 0.42
N GLY A 266 -10.04 -10.49 0.72
CA GLY A 266 -9.55 -10.27 2.07
C GLY A 266 -10.10 -8.97 2.67
N LEU A 267 -10.04 -7.86 1.93
CA LEU A 267 -10.57 -6.57 2.36
C LEU A 267 -12.08 -6.65 2.62
N ARG A 268 -12.82 -7.34 1.77
CA ARG A 268 -14.25 -7.61 1.99
C ARG A 268 -14.49 -8.35 3.30
N ASP A 269 -13.77 -9.45 3.50
CA ASP A 269 -13.94 -10.29 4.69
C ASP A 269 -13.58 -9.47 5.95
N LEU A 270 -12.55 -8.61 5.88
CA LEU A 270 -12.15 -7.71 6.96
C LEU A 270 -13.21 -6.64 7.25
N GLY A 271 -13.75 -5.99 6.23
CA GLY A 271 -14.79 -4.96 6.34
C GLY A 271 -16.07 -5.42 7.04
N SER A 272 -16.35 -6.73 7.07
CA SER A 272 -17.56 -7.31 7.72
C SER A 272 -17.70 -7.02 9.22
N ARG A 273 -16.62 -6.59 9.88
CA ARG A 273 -16.61 -6.29 11.32
C ARG A 273 -16.31 -4.83 11.64
N LEU A 274 -15.95 -4.04 10.63
CA LEU A 274 -15.48 -2.68 10.80
C LEU A 274 -16.63 -1.67 10.76
N GLU A 275 -16.39 -0.54 11.42
CA GLU A 275 -17.18 0.68 11.31
C GLU A 275 -16.55 1.63 10.27
N GLU A 276 -15.23 1.60 10.11
CA GLU A 276 -14.51 2.44 9.13
C GLU A 276 -13.46 1.62 8.37
N LEU A 277 -13.48 1.75 7.05
CA LEU A 277 -12.50 1.16 6.13
C LEU A 277 -12.03 2.21 5.13
N ASP A 278 -10.77 2.63 5.24
CA ASP A 278 -10.06 3.48 4.27
C ASP A 278 -8.99 2.64 3.55
N VAL A 279 -9.10 2.52 2.23
CA VAL A 279 -8.24 1.65 1.42
C VAL A 279 -7.73 2.39 0.21
N ILE A 280 -6.44 2.22 -0.07
CA ILE A 280 -5.80 2.57 -1.33
C ILE A 280 -5.22 1.29 -1.92
N ALA A 281 -5.86 0.67 -2.93
CA ALA A 281 -5.48 -0.67 -3.40
C ALA A 281 -5.82 -0.97 -4.87
N LEU A 282 -5.08 -1.92 -5.46
CA LEU A 282 -5.48 -2.56 -6.72
C LEU A 282 -6.67 -3.45 -6.40
N ILE A 283 -7.87 -3.12 -6.90
CA ILE A 283 -9.10 -3.83 -6.55
C ILE A 283 -9.90 -4.28 -7.77
N THR A 284 -10.83 -5.17 -7.50
CA THR A 284 -11.86 -5.66 -8.41
C THR A 284 -13.24 -5.50 -7.77
N PRO A 285 -14.34 -5.73 -8.53
CA PRO A 285 -15.69 -5.75 -7.97
C PRO A 285 -15.87 -6.72 -6.78
N ASP A 286 -14.99 -7.72 -6.63
CA ASP A 286 -15.08 -8.75 -5.59
C ASP A 286 -15.02 -8.20 -4.16
N ILE A 287 -14.48 -6.99 -3.96
CA ILE A 287 -14.49 -6.31 -2.65
C ILE A 287 -15.93 -6.02 -2.16
N PHE A 288 -16.89 -5.91 -3.09
CA PHE A 288 -18.28 -5.52 -2.81
C PHE A 288 -19.29 -6.68 -2.94
N HIS A 289 -18.85 -7.88 -3.30
CA HIS A 289 -19.72 -9.03 -3.52
C HIS A 289 -19.87 -9.88 -2.25
N SER A 290 -21.09 -10.06 -1.73
CA SER A 290 -21.34 -10.98 -0.61
C SER A 290 -21.31 -12.44 -1.09
N SER A 291 -20.81 -13.35 -0.27
CA SER A 291 -20.97 -14.79 -0.47
C SER A 291 -22.40 -15.22 -0.10
N GLY A 292 -23.35 -14.91 -0.99
CA GLY A 292 -24.79 -15.20 -0.82
C GLY A 292 -25.64 -13.96 -0.48
N ASP A 293 -26.87 -14.19 -0.01
CA ASP A 293 -27.87 -13.14 0.25
C ASP A 293 -27.71 -12.43 1.63
N GLY A 294 -26.55 -12.56 2.27
CA GLY A 294 -26.29 -12.02 3.61
C GLY A 294 -25.87 -10.55 3.64
N LEU A 295 -25.93 -9.92 4.83
CA LEU A 295 -25.37 -8.59 5.08
C LEU A 295 -23.88 -8.60 4.71
N LEU A 296 -23.44 -7.61 3.92
CA LEU A 296 -22.03 -7.51 3.54
C LEU A 296 -21.23 -6.92 4.70
N TRP A 297 -21.50 -5.65 5.06
CA TRP A 297 -20.81 -4.94 6.14
C TRP A 297 -21.84 -4.31 7.11
N PRO A 298 -22.33 -5.07 8.11
CA PRO A 298 -23.45 -4.66 8.95
C PRO A 298 -23.18 -3.40 9.81
N ARG A 299 -21.92 -3.16 10.16
CA ARG A 299 -21.50 -2.07 11.05
C ARG A 299 -20.85 -0.89 10.33
N MET A 300 -20.62 -1.02 9.03
CA MET A 300 -19.91 0.01 8.25
C MET A 300 -20.64 1.34 8.37
N LEU A 301 -19.91 2.36 8.81
CA LEU A 301 -20.33 3.76 8.89
C LEU A 301 -19.68 4.55 7.76
N HIS A 302 -18.36 4.36 7.57
CA HIS A 302 -17.56 5.13 6.63
C HIS A 302 -16.73 4.19 5.76
N LEU A 303 -16.94 4.26 4.46
CA LEU A 303 -16.21 3.47 3.46
C LEU A 303 -15.52 4.40 2.48
N LYS A 304 -14.20 4.29 2.37
CA LYS A 304 -13.42 5.06 1.41
C LYS A 304 -12.48 4.14 0.67
N VAL A 305 -12.61 4.12 -0.65
CA VAL A 305 -11.86 3.24 -1.53
C VAL A 305 -11.25 4.05 -2.66
N GLU A 306 -9.94 4.27 -2.58
CA GLU A 306 -9.13 4.73 -3.69
C GLU A 306 -8.61 3.51 -4.46
N PHE A 307 -9.03 3.35 -5.71
CA PHE A 307 -8.57 2.24 -6.55
C PHE A 307 -7.48 2.71 -7.51
N HIS A 308 -6.56 1.81 -7.86
CA HIS A 308 -5.62 2.07 -8.95
C HIS A 308 -6.34 2.02 -10.31
N PRO A 309 -5.99 2.86 -11.31
CA PRO A 309 -6.54 2.76 -12.66
C PRO A 309 -6.26 1.42 -13.36
N CYS A 310 -5.25 0.68 -12.89
CA CYS A 310 -4.99 -0.71 -13.29
C CYS A 310 -5.77 -1.68 -12.39
N ALA A 311 -6.35 -2.72 -12.95
CA ALA A 311 -6.91 -3.85 -12.22
C ALA A 311 -5.81 -4.90 -11.95
N PRO A 312 -5.96 -5.75 -10.91
CA PRO A 312 -4.93 -6.74 -10.57
C PRO A 312 -4.76 -7.85 -11.62
N ASN A 313 -5.68 -8.00 -12.59
CA ASN A 313 -5.48 -8.89 -13.74
C ASN A 313 -4.64 -8.25 -14.88
N GLY A 314 -4.05 -7.08 -14.63
CA GLY A 314 -3.22 -6.33 -15.56
C GLY A 314 -3.99 -5.58 -16.66
N SER A 315 -5.33 -5.59 -16.63
CA SER A 315 -6.14 -4.73 -17.50
C SER A 315 -6.34 -3.35 -16.88
N TRP A 316 -6.56 -2.33 -17.71
CA TRP A 316 -6.80 -0.96 -17.24
C TRP A 316 -8.29 -0.61 -17.28
N TYR A 317 -8.79 0.10 -16.27
CA TYR A 317 -10.15 0.67 -16.25
C TYR A 317 -10.30 1.87 -17.19
N PHE A 318 -9.19 2.49 -17.58
CA PHE A 318 -9.13 3.69 -18.41
C PHE A 318 -8.25 3.49 -19.64
N SER A 319 -8.61 4.16 -20.74
CA SER A 319 -7.87 4.27 -21.99
C SER A 319 -7.35 5.70 -22.17
N GLY A 320 -6.55 5.93 -23.21
CA GLY A 320 -6.22 7.27 -23.67
C GLY A 320 -7.45 8.07 -24.10
N PRO A 321 -7.34 9.42 -24.20
CA PRO A 321 -8.44 10.29 -24.57
C PRO A 321 -9.15 9.92 -25.88
N ARG A 322 -8.40 9.40 -26.87
CA ARG A 322 -8.96 8.94 -28.16
C ARG A 322 -9.33 7.44 -28.16
N GLY A 323 -9.32 6.81 -26.99
CA GLY A 323 -9.65 5.39 -26.81
C GLY A 323 -8.45 4.45 -26.91
N GLU A 324 -7.22 4.97 -26.84
CA GLU A 324 -6.00 4.17 -26.93
C GLU A 324 -5.90 3.23 -25.74
N ASN A 325 -5.87 1.92 -26.01
CA ASN A 325 -5.76 0.91 -24.97
C ASN A 325 -4.69 -0.11 -25.35
N PRO A 326 -3.40 0.28 -25.38
CA PRO A 326 -2.34 -0.69 -25.57
C PRO A 326 -2.41 -1.72 -24.45
N HIS A 327 -2.13 -2.98 -24.79
CA HIS A 327 -2.17 -4.10 -23.86
C HIS A 327 -3.48 -4.21 -23.07
N ALA A 328 -4.56 -4.55 -23.79
CA ALA A 328 -5.89 -4.66 -23.20
C ALA A 328 -5.99 -5.69 -22.05
N THR A 329 -5.07 -6.64 -21.94
CA THR A 329 -5.04 -7.71 -20.93
C THR A 329 -3.63 -7.86 -20.34
N GLY A 330 -3.56 -8.27 -19.07
CA GLY A 330 -2.30 -8.58 -18.43
C GLY A 330 -1.62 -9.82 -19.02
N PHE A 331 -0.30 -9.93 -18.86
CA PHE A 331 0.44 -11.13 -19.22
C PHE A 331 0.43 -12.15 -18.07
N ALA A 332 0.37 -13.42 -18.41
CA ALA A 332 0.35 -14.47 -17.40
C ALA A 332 1.74 -14.74 -16.81
N ILE A 333 1.80 -14.91 -15.49
CA ILE A 333 3.03 -15.24 -14.75
C ILE A 333 3.26 -16.75 -14.81
N MET A 334 3.90 -17.20 -15.89
CA MET A 334 3.97 -18.63 -16.29
C MET A 334 5.35 -19.27 -16.21
N ARG A 335 6.39 -18.56 -15.79
CA ARG A 335 7.78 -19.02 -15.85
C ARG A 335 8.59 -18.59 -14.61
N GLU A 336 9.70 -19.27 -14.38
CA GLU A 336 10.71 -18.93 -13.37
C GLU A 336 11.30 -17.53 -13.60
N GLU A 337 11.27 -17.00 -14.82
CA GLU A 337 11.76 -15.66 -15.20
C GLU A 337 10.98 -14.48 -14.57
N HIS A 338 9.86 -14.76 -13.89
CA HIS A 338 9.10 -13.78 -13.10
C HIS A 338 9.44 -13.82 -11.60
N TYR A 339 10.43 -14.61 -11.22
CA TYR A 339 11.00 -14.66 -9.88
C TYR A 339 12.46 -14.21 -9.91
N PRO A 340 12.94 -13.53 -8.85
CA PRO A 340 14.34 -13.16 -8.75
C PRO A 340 15.25 -14.37 -8.98
N LEU A 341 16.20 -14.23 -9.91
CA LEU A 341 17.20 -15.26 -10.15
C LEU A 341 18.18 -15.29 -8.97
N GLU A 342 18.51 -16.48 -8.46
CA GLU A 342 19.54 -16.66 -7.43
C GLU A 342 20.96 -16.79 -8.04
N SER A 343 21.14 -16.45 -9.32
CA SER A 343 22.40 -16.65 -10.06
C SER A 343 23.31 -15.42 -9.95
N PRO A 344 24.61 -15.59 -9.58
CA PRO A 344 25.61 -14.53 -9.63
C PRO A 344 25.76 -13.88 -11.01
N GLU A 345 25.46 -14.61 -12.09
CA GLU A 345 25.57 -14.12 -13.47
C GLU A 345 24.59 -12.96 -13.75
N TYR A 346 23.43 -12.93 -13.10
CA TYR A 346 22.45 -11.84 -13.25
C TYR A 346 22.95 -10.53 -12.63
N ASP A 347 23.61 -10.63 -11.48
CA ASP A 347 24.21 -9.49 -10.80
C ASP A 347 25.37 -8.94 -11.64
N ASP A 348 26.24 -9.81 -12.16
CA ASP A 348 27.38 -9.43 -13.02
C ASP A 348 26.92 -8.74 -14.32
N GLU A 349 25.87 -9.25 -14.98
CA GLU A 349 25.28 -8.61 -16.17
C GLU A 349 24.70 -7.24 -15.86
N THR A 350 24.02 -7.10 -14.72
CA THR A 350 23.40 -5.82 -14.34
C THR A 350 24.47 -4.81 -13.91
N HIS A 351 25.56 -5.27 -13.30
CA HIS A 351 26.75 -4.45 -13.04
C HIS A 351 27.42 -3.95 -14.32
N ALA A 352 27.63 -4.82 -15.31
CA ALA A 352 28.20 -4.39 -16.59
C ALA A 352 27.32 -3.35 -17.30
N LEU A 353 25.99 -3.55 -17.29
CA LEU A 353 25.04 -2.58 -17.85
C LEU A 353 25.05 -1.25 -17.08
N TRP A 354 25.20 -1.31 -15.76
CA TRP A 354 25.31 -0.12 -14.92
C TRP A 354 26.55 0.69 -15.29
N ASP A 355 27.72 0.05 -15.32
CA ASP A 355 29.00 0.70 -15.63
C ASP A 355 28.96 1.34 -17.03
N ASP A 356 28.40 0.63 -18.02
CA ASP A 356 28.25 1.12 -19.39
C ASP A 356 27.31 2.35 -19.49
N GLU A 357 26.19 2.35 -18.76
CA GLU A 357 25.23 3.47 -18.79
C GLU A 357 25.69 4.65 -17.93
N GLU A 358 26.30 4.43 -16.77
CA GLU A 358 26.90 5.49 -15.94
C GLU A 358 27.95 6.27 -16.77
N ASP A 359 28.68 5.57 -17.63
CA ASP A 359 29.61 6.16 -18.58
C ASP A 359 28.97 6.94 -19.75
N GLU A 360 27.67 6.78 -20.00
CA GLU A 360 26.91 7.52 -21.01
C GLU A 360 26.20 8.75 -20.40
N TYR A 361 25.75 8.64 -19.15
CA TYR A 361 25.04 9.67 -18.39
C TYR A 361 25.97 10.65 -17.63
N TRP A 362 27.20 10.89 -18.12
CA TRP A 362 28.08 11.93 -17.55
C TRP A 362 27.51 13.35 -17.79
N GLY A 363 26.91 13.95 -16.75
CA GLY A 363 26.35 15.31 -16.76
C GLY A 363 25.99 15.83 -15.35
N ASP A 364 25.31 16.98 -15.26
CA ASP A 364 24.83 17.56 -13.98
C ASP A 364 23.57 16.83 -13.43
N GLU A 365 22.86 16.08 -14.28
CA GLU A 365 21.69 15.24 -13.91
C GLU A 365 22.12 13.77 -13.84
N GLY A 366 21.80 13.10 -12.74
CA GLY A 366 22.19 11.70 -12.52
C GLY A 366 21.25 10.70 -13.21
N ILE A 367 21.72 9.45 -13.39
CA ILE A 367 20.91 8.33 -13.93
C ILE A 367 19.58 8.10 -13.17
N TYR A 368 19.50 8.57 -11.92
CA TYR A 368 18.33 8.52 -11.04
C TYR A 368 17.28 9.61 -11.31
N GLU A 369 17.60 10.62 -12.13
CA GLU A 369 16.74 11.79 -12.38
C GLU A 369 16.04 11.68 -13.76
N HIS A 370 16.42 10.70 -14.58
CA HIS A 370 15.87 10.50 -15.91
C HIS A 370 14.70 9.51 -15.92
N TYR A 371 13.49 10.07 -15.93
CA TYR A 371 12.23 9.35 -16.10
C TYR A 371 11.56 9.75 -17.40
N THR A 372 10.96 8.79 -18.09
CA THR A 372 10.06 9.05 -19.23
C THR A 372 8.72 8.36 -18.99
N PRO A 373 7.92 8.85 -18.02
CA PRO A 373 6.59 8.30 -17.79
C PRO A 373 5.70 8.52 -19.03
N ASP A 374 4.80 7.58 -19.29
CA ASP A 374 3.72 7.72 -20.26
C ASP A 374 2.39 7.49 -19.52
N MET A 375 1.93 8.52 -18.81
CA MET A 375 0.66 8.48 -18.07
C MET A 375 -0.41 9.18 -18.89
N PHE A 376 -1.29 8.40 -19.51
CA PHE A 376 -2.24 8.92 -20.49
C PHE A 376 -3.66 8.37 -20.34
N ARG A 377 -3.89 7.41 -19.42
CA ARG A 377 -5.16 6.69 -19.31
C ARG A 377 -6.18 7.49 -18.51
N THR A 378 -6.90 8.39 -19.20
CA THR A 378 -7.83 9.35 -18.61
C THR A 378 -9.31 9.07 -18.94
N ARG A 379 -9.59 8.28 -19.99
CA ARG A 379 -10.95 8.02 -20.47
C ARG A 379 -11.49 6.70 -19.91
N PRO A 380 -12.67 6.66 -19.26
CA PRO A 380 -13.19 5.40 -18.72
C PRO A 380 -13.57 4.40 -19.82
N ILE A 381 -13.25 3.13 -19.60
CA ILE A 381 -13.69 2.00 -20.44
C ILE A 381 -14.94 1.39 -19.80
N ALA A 382 -16.11 1.65 -20.40
CA ALA A 382 -17.43 1.31 -19.85
C ALA A 382 -17.52 -0.17 -19.43
N GLU A 383 -17.05 -1.07 -20.29
CA GLU A 383 -17.13 -2.53 -20.09
C GLU A 383 -16.34 -3.01 -18.86
N ARG A 384 -15.38 -2.21 -18.38
CA ARG A 384 -14.49 -2.55 -17.26
C ARG A 384 -14.86 -1.80 -15.99
N ILE A 385 -15.22 -0.52 -16.10
CA ILE A 385 -15.52 0.31 -14.95
C ILE A 385 -16.96 0.13 -14.44
N ASN A 386 -17.93 -0.12 -15.32
CA ASN A 386 -19.34 -0.27 -14.93
C ASN A 386 -19.57 -1.47 -13.99
N PRO A 387 -18.94 -2.64 -14.17
CA PRO A 387 -19.03 -3.73 -13.20
C PRO A 387 -18.57 -3.33 -11.79
N LEU A 388 -17.51 -2.53 -11.68
CA LEU A 388 -17.02 -2.03 -10.40
C LEU A 388 -18.01 -1.04 -9.76
N LEU A 389 -18.55 -0.11 -10.56
CA LEU A 389 -19.57 0.85 -10.10
C LEU A 389 -20.87 0.16 -9.68
N LEU A 390 -21.32 -0.86 -10.42
CA LEU A 390 -22.52 -1.63 -10.10
C LEU A 390 -22.34 -2.41 -8.80
N ALA A 391 -21.19 -3.07 -8.62
CA ALA A 391 -20.88 -3.79 -7.40
C ALA A 391 -20.85 -2.83 -6.19
N PHE A 392 -20.23 -1.66 -6.36
CA PHE A 392 -20.23 -0.60 -5.36
C PHE A 392 -21.66 -0.13 -5.02
N ALA A 393 -22.46 0.33 -5.98
CA ALA A 393 -23.85 0.76 -5.77
C ALA A 393 -24.69 -0.33 -5.08
N SER A 394 -24.56 -1.57 -5.55
CA SER A 394 -25.26 -2.73 -4.99
C SER A 394 -24.87 -3.01 -3.54
N SER A 395 -23.65 -2.66 -3.13
CA SER A 395 -23.15 -2.85 -1.76
C SER A 395 -23.69 -1.80 -0.79
N LEU A 396 -23.91 -0.57 -1.26
CA LEU A 396 -24.40 0.57 -0.47
C LEU A 396 -25.88 0.45 -0.06
N GLN A 397 -26.61 -0.51 -0.63
CA GLN A 397 -28.01 -0.75 -0.28
C GLN A 397 -28.16 -0.99 1.22
N ARG A 398 -29.21 -0.41 1.82
CA ARG A 398 -29.51 -0.55 3.27
C ARG A 398 -29.64 -2.00 3.74
N GLN A 399 -30.01 -2.91 2.83
CA GLN A 399 -30.08 -4.34 3.10
C GLN A 399 -28.71 -5.01 3.25
N LYS A 400 -27.61 -4.38 2.79
CA LYS A 400 -26.24 -4.90 2.90
C LYS A 400 -25.36 -4.08 3.85
N MET A 401 -25.55 -2.77 3.89
CA MET A 401 -24.87 -1.83 4.81
C MET A 401 -25.90 -0.93 5.53
N PRO A 402 -26.59 -1.44 6.56
CA PRO A 402 -27.69 -0.72 7.22
C PRO A 402 -27.25 0.50 8.02
N SER A 403 -25.97 0.57 8.41
CA SER A 403 -25.42 1.61 9.29
C SER A 403 -24.65 2.69 8.53
N LEU A 404 -24.53 2.55 7.20
CA LEU A 404 -23.68 3.40 6.38
C LEU A 404 -24.09 4.87 6.49
N GLN A 405 -23.12 5.74 6.70
CA GLN A 405 -23.28 7.19 6.69
C GLN A 405 -22.75 7.78 5.38
N ASP A 406 -21.59 7.32 4.92
CA ASP A 406 -21.07 7.64 3.60
C ASP A 406 -20.16 6.56 3.04
N GLY A 407 -20.14 6.50 1.71
CA GLY A 407 -19.31 5.58 0.94
C GLY A 407 -18.72 6.31 -0.27
N GLU A 408 -17.45 6.06 -0.54
CA GLU A 408 -16.72 6.72 -1.63
C GLU A 408 -15.84 5.73 -2.39
N LEU A 409 -15.97 5.74 -3.72
CA LEU A 409 -15.14 4.98 -4.64
C LEU A 409 -14.55 5.94 -5.67
N PHE A 410 -13.23 6.07 -5.69
CA PHE A 410 -12.56 7.03 -6.56
C PHE A 410 -11.15 6.61 -6.94
N THR A 411 -10.57 7.32 -7.89
CA THR A 411 -9.17 7.21 -8.28
C THR A 411 -8.64 8.58 -8.69
N TRP A 412 -7.32 8.71 -8.72
CA TRP A 412 -6.65 9.87 -9.31
C TRP A 412 -6.19 9.48 -10.71
N LEU A 413 -6.63 10.23 -11.70
CA LEU A 413 -6.17 10.10 -13.07
C LEU A 413 -5.11 11.14 -13.33
N THR A 414 -4.09 10.73 -14.06
CA THR A 414 -2.91 11.56 -14.34
C THR A 414 -2.68 11.64 -15.83
N TRP A 415 -2.35 12.83 -16.29
CA TRP A 415 -1.91 13.13 -17.64
C TRP A 415 -0.51 13.71 -17.59
N ARG A 416 0.46 12.88 -17.99
CA ARG A 416 1.86 13.20 -18.24
C ARG A 416 2.33 12.26 -19.36
N PRO A 417 1.87 12.49 -20.59
CA PRO A 417 2.23 11.66 -21.74
C PRO A 417 3.73 11.74 -22.05
N SER A 418 4.26 10.71 -22.69
CA SER A 418 5.62 10.73 -23.24
C SER A 418 5.78 11.79 -24.33
N LYS A 419 7.02 12.22 -24.65
CA LYS A 419 7.30 13.20 -25.71
C LYS A 419 6.72 12.79 -27.06
N ASP A 420 6.79 11.50 -27.40
CA ASP A 420 6.23 10.96 -28.64
C ASP A 420 4.71 11.07 -28.63
N ARG A 421 4.06 10.74 -27.51
CA ARG A 421 2.60 10.86 -27.37
C ARG A 421 2.15 12.31 -27.39
N VAL A 422 2.86 13.25 -26.75
CA VAL A 422 2.50 14.68 -26.79
C VAL A 422 2.36 15.18 -28.23
N GLN A 423 3.28 14.80 -29.11
CA GLN A 423 3.24 15.17 -30.52
C GLN A 423 1.97 14.67 -31.24
N GLU A 424 1.43 13.51 -30.85
CA GLU A 424 0.17 12.98 -31.40
C GLU A 424 -1.05 13.84 -31.04
N TYR A 425 -0.95 14.63 -29.96
CA TYR A 425 -2.02 15.47 -29.43
C TYR A 425 -1.83 16.96 -29.78
N GLU A 426 -0.75 17.34 -30.45
CA GLU A 426 -0.52 18.73 -30.88
C GLU A 426 -1.68 19.28 -31.72
N GLY A 427 -2.27 20.39 -31.26
CA GLY A 427 -3.39 21.05 -31.92
C GLY A 427 -4.74 20.33 -31.75
N SER A 428 -4.84 19.35 -30.85
CA SER A 428 -6.10 18.72 -30.45
C SER A 428 -6.58 19.20 -29.07
N ASP A 429 -7.89 19.33 -28.92
CA ASP A 429 -8.56 19.59 -27.64
C ASP A 429 -8.97 18.28 -26.91
N ASP A 430 -8.55 17.11 -27.42
CA ASP A 430 -8.89 15.81 -26.82
C ASP A 430 -8.20 15.56 -25.46
N ALA A 431 -7.03 16.17 -25.25
CA ALA A 431 -6.22 15.94 -24.05
C ALA A 431 -6.63 16.87 -22.89
N PRO A 432 -6.40 16.47 -21.63
CA PRO A 432 -6.51 17.37 -20.49
C PRO A 432 -5.67 18.64 -20.68
N PRO A 433 -6.13 19.81 -20.17
CA PRO A 433 -5.40 21.06 -20.32
C PRO A 433 -4.08 21.01 -19.55
N THR A 434 -2.96 21.19 -20.25
CA THR A 434 -1.60 21.28 -19.68
C THR A 434 -1.04 22.69 -19.88
N SER A 435 -0.43 23.28 -18.86
CA SER A 435 0.31 24.54 -18.96
C SER A 435 1.62 24.37 -19.73
N ASP A 436 2.39 23.32 -19.41
CA ASP A 436 3.64 22.95 -20.08
C ASP A 436 3.73 21.43 -20.34
N MET A 437 4.59 21.02 -21.29
CA MET A 437 4.76 19.60 -21.67
C MET A 437 5.36 18.71 -20.57
N GLU A 438 5.98 19.32 -19.55
CA GLU A 438 6.58 18.60 -18.43
C GLU A 438 5.68 18.55 -17.19
N ASP A 439 4.60 19.33 -17.18
CA ASP A 439 3.67 19.41 -16.06
C ASP A 439 2.82 18.16 -15.98
N THR A 440 2.67 17.66 -14.76
CA THR A 440 1.76 16.57 -14.46
C THR A 440 0.40 17.17 -14.16
N VAL A 441 -0.62 16.80 -14.93
CA VAL A 441 -2.00 17.18 -14.64
C VAL A 441 -2.69 16.02 -13.94
N MET A 442 -3.23 16.26 -12.77
CA MET A 442 -3.97 15.28 -11.99
C MET A 442 -5.41 15.74 -11.80
N PHE A 443 -6.34 14.79 -11.82
CA PHE A 443 -7.73 15.08 -11.48
C PHE A 443 -8.40 13.85 -10.87
N ARG A 444 -9.35 14.12 -10.00
CA ARG A 444 -10.09 13.08 -9.30
C ARG A 444 -11.21 12.55 -10.18
N TRP A 445 -11.35 11.24 -10.23
CA TRP A 445 -12.45 10.54 -10.90
C TRP A 445 -13.16 9.62 -9.91
N GLY A 446 -14.49 9.68 -9.81
CA GLY A 446 -15.21 8.75 -8.94
C GLY A 446 -16.62 9.15 -8.56
N VAL A 447 -17.14 8.48 -7.54
CA VAL A 447 -18.49 8.66 -7.00
C VAL A 447 -18.49 8.58 -5.48
N ARG A 448 -19.23 9.50 -4.86
CA ARG A 448 -19.49 9.54 -3.41
C ARG A 448 -20.99 9.40 -3.17
N TYR A 449 -21.35 8.59 -2.18
CA TYR A 449 -22.70 8.45 -1.67
C TYR A 449 -22.74 8.91 -0.22
N ASP A 450 -23.65 9.82 0.10
CA ASP A 450 -24.00 10.21 1.46
C ASP A 450 -25.37 9.64 1.79
N ALA A 451 -25.44 8.79 2.81
CA ALA A 451 -26.66 8.15 3.24
C ALA A 451 -27.67 9.16 3.81
N PRO A 452 -28.98 8.88 3.75
CA PRO A 452 -30.00 9.78 4.25
C PRO A 452 -29.86 10.04 5.75
N LYS A 453 -29.91 11.32 6.15
CA LYS A 453 -30.02 11.72 7.55
C LYS A 453 -31.50 11.67 7.98
N GLY A 454 -31.88 10.64 8.72
CA GLY A 454 -33.26 10.45 9.19
C GLY A 454 -34.22 10.06 8.06
N ASP A 455 -35.33 10.78 7.93
CA ASP A 455 -36.35 10.56 6.88
C ASP A 455 -36.00 11.25 5.54
N GLY A 456 -34.79 11.83 5.42
CA GLY A 456 -34.32 12.46 4.20
C GLY A 456 -33.99 11.46 3.09
N ASN A 457 -33.59 11.99 1.93
CA ASN A 457 -33.06 11.19 0.83
C ASN A 457 -31.52 11.14 0.91
N GLY A 458 -30.94 10.06 0.39
CA GLY A 458 -29.48 10.00 0.18
C GLY A 458 -29.05 10.99 -0.91
N LYS A 459 -27.76 11.25 -1.00
CA LYS A 459 -27.14 12.08 -2.04
C LYS A 459 -26.04 11.31 -2.74
N VAL A 460 -25.95 11.42 -4.05
CA VAL A 460 -24.84 10.89 -4.85
C VAL A 460 -24.14 12.05 -5.53
N THR A 461 -22.82 12.11 -5.41
CA THR A 461 -21.98 13.10 -6.09
C THR A 461 -21.02 12.38 -7.02
N TRP A 462 -21.14 12.64 -8.31
CA TRP A 462 -20.27 12.13 -9.36
C TRP A 462 -19.21 13.16 -9.70
N GLN A 463 -17.98 12.71 -9.87
CA GLN A 463 -16.88 13.49 -10.41
C GLN A 463 -16.28 12.69 -11.57
N VAL A 464 -16.94 12.74 -12.74
CA VAL A 464 -16.58 11.91 -13.91
C VAL A 464 -16.47 12.73 -15.19
N GLY A 465 -16.43 14.06 -15.07
CA GLY A 465 -16.34 15.00 -16.19
C GLY A 465 -17.67 15.30 -16.83
N GLU A 466 -17.65 16.16 -17.85
CA GLU A 466 -18.85 16.56 -18.59
C GLU A 466 -19.22 15.57 -19.69
N ASP A 467 -18.22 14.95 -20.32
CA ASP A 467 -18.37 14.17 -21.56
C ASP A 467 -18.65 12.68 -21.37
N TRP A 468 -18.53 12.17 -20.14
CA TRP A 468 -18.75 10.76 -19.86
C TRP A 468 -19.87 10.56 -18.84
N ARG A 469 -20.72 9.57 -19.10
CA ARG A 469 -21.72 9.07 -18.14
C ARG A 469 -21.64 7.54 -18.10
N PRO A 470 -21.86 6.93 -16.93
CA PRO A 470 -21.95 5.48 -16.83
C PRO A 470 -23.21 4.98 -17.57
N GLU A 471 -23.27 3.68 -17.83
CA GLU A 471 -24.44 3.08 -18.49
C GLU A 471 -25.72 3.24 -17.65
N ASP A 472 -26.87 3.22 -18.33
CA ASP A 472 -28.20 3.42 -17.72
C ASP A 472 -28.46 2.48 -16.53
N GLU A 473 -27.93 1.25 -16.58
CA GLU A 473 -28.04 0.29 -15.47
C GLU A 473 -27.31 0.77 -14.20
N VAL A 474 -26.11 1.35 -14.36
CA VAL A 474 -25.36 1.94 -13.25
C VAL A 474 -26.11 3.15 -12.70
N ILE A 475 -26.59 4.04 -13.58
CA ILE A 475 -27.35 5.23 -13.18
C ILE A 475 -28.58 4.80 -12.37
N ALA A 476 -29.36 3.84 -12.88
CA ALA A 476 -30.53 3.31 -12.19
C ALA A 476 -30.19 2.72 -10.82
N ALA A 477 -29.08 1.98 -10.70
CA ALA A 477 -28.62 1.42 -9.43
C ALA A 477 -28.34 2.51 -8.37
N PHE A 478 -27.82 3.67 -8.75
CA PHE A 478 -27.61 4.81 -7.85
C PHE A 478 -28.89 5.63 -7.61
N GLU A 479 -29.78 5.75 -8.60
CA GLU A 479 -31.10 6.37 -8.43
C GLU A 479 -31.93 5.62 -7.38
N ASP A 480 -31.84 4.30 -7.37
CA ASP A 480 -32.51 3.44 -6.38
C ASP A 480 -32.01 3.69 -4.94
N LEU A 481 -30.75 4.13 -4.77
CA LEU A 481 -30.20 4.48 -3.45
C LEU A 481 -30.77 5.81 -2.91
N VAL A 482 -30.98 6.80 -3.78
CA VAL A 482 -31.38 8.16 -3.36
C VAL A 482 -32.88 8.41 -3.39
N GLY A 483 -33.66 7.54 -4.05
CA GLY A 483 -35.12 7.62 -4.13
C GLY A 483 -35.63 8.67 -5.13
N ARG A 484 -36.53 8.23 -6.03
CA ARG A 484 -37.26 8.98 -7.09
C ARG A 484 -36.46 10.04 -7.88
N LYS A 485 -36.24 9.74 -9.16
CA LYS A 485 -35.94 10.67 -10.28
C LYS A 485 -34.61 11.43 -10.22
N GLY A 486 -33.57 10.89 -9.57
CA GLY A 486 -32.21 11.43 -9.68
C GLY A 486 -32.01 12.87 -9.19
N GLU A 487 -33.00 13.48 -8.51
CA GLU A 487 -32.92 14.88 -8.05
C GLU A 487 -31.78 15.11 -7.04
N ASN A 488 -31.28 14.04 -6.41
CA ASN A 488 -30.16 14.05 -5.48
C ASN A 488 -28.85 13.50 -6.08
N MET A 489 -28.75 13.45 -7.41
CA MET A 489 -27.51 13.14 -8.13
C MET A 489 -26.87 14.45 -8.60
N GLU A 490 -25.73 14.79 -8.01
CA GLU A 490 -24.91 15.93 -8.41
C GLU A 490 -23.80 15.45 -9.33
N TRP A 491 -23.59 16.13 -10.46
CA TRP A 491 -22.49 15.86 -11.39
C TRP A 491 -21.54 17.04 -11.36
N LYS A 492 -20.31 16.82 -10.89
CA LYS A 492 -19.26 17.82 -10.84
C LYS A 492 -18.35 17.71 -12.04
N ALA A 493 -17.89 18.87 -12.52
CA ALA A 493 -16.80 18.95 -13.47
C ALA A 493 -15.49 18.45 -12.82
N PHE A 494 -14.50 18.17 -13.65
CA PHE A 494 -13.16 17.88 -13.13
C PHE A 494 -12.55 19.13 -12.50
N GLU A 495 -11.85 18.92 -11.40
CA GLU A 495 -10.96 19.90 -10.79
C GLU A 495 -9.56 19.41 -11.11
N PHE A 496 -8.88 20.10 -12.01
CA PHE A 496 -7.50 19.80 -12.40
C PHE A 496 -6.55 20.45 -11.41
N MET A 497 -5.53 19.70 -11.01
CA MET A 497 -4.52 20.12 -10.05
C MET A 497 -3.16 19.69 -10.56
N GLU A 498 -2.14 20.50 -10.27
CA GLU A 498 -0.74 20.17 -10.57
C GLU A 498 -0.17 19.19 -9.55
N GLU A 499 -0.61 19.31 -8.29
CA GLU A 499 -0.15 18.46 -7.19
C GLU A 499 -1.33 17.98 -6.36
N ARG A 500 -1.30 16.70 -5.99
CA ARG A 500 -2.22 16.13 -5.02
C ARG A 500 -1.86 16.59 -3.62
N GLU A 501 -2.83 17.13 -2.87
CA GLU A 501 -2.67 17.39 -1.44
C GLU A 501 -2.32 16.07 -0.74
N GLN A 502 -1.10 15.98 -0.22
CA GLN A 502 -0.66 14.84 0.58
C GLN A 502 -1.27 14.98 1.96
N ASP A 503 -1.84 13.89 2.48
CA ASP A 503 -2.24 13.83 3.89
C ASP A 503 -0.97 13.73 4.73
N VAL A 504 -0.35 14.88 4.99
CA VAL A 504 0.91 14.96 5.74
C VAL A 504 0.70 14.45 7.17
N GLU A 505 -0.49 14.62 7.75
CA GLU A 505 -0.84 14.08 9.07
C GLU A 505 -0.85 12.55 9.06
N ALA A 506 -1.22 11.92 7.94
CA ALA A 506 -1.07 10.47 7.75
C ALA A 506 0.39 10.00 7.73
N PHE A 507 1.40 10.87 7.75
CA PHE A 507 2.83 10.50 7.82
C PHE A 507 3.64 11.16 8.95
N ILE A 508 3.05 12.04 9.77
CA ILE A 508 3.70 12.69 10.94
C ILE A 508 3.36 11.98 12.25
#